data_AF-A0A914ZA31-F1
#
_entry.id   AF-A0A914ZA31-F1
#
_cell.length_a   1.000
_cell.length_b   1.000
_cell.length_c   1.000
_cell.angle_alpha   90.00
_cell.angle_beta   90.00
_cell.angle_gamma   90.00
#
_symmetry.space_group_name_H-M   'P 1'
#
loop_
_entity.id
_entity.type
_entity.pdbx_description
1 polymer ?
#
loop_
_entity_poly.entity_id
_entity_poly.type
_entity_poly.pdbx_seq_one_letter_code
_entity_poly.pdbx_strand_id
1 'polypeptide(L)'
;MMMEQQADKKDEQYQRMSWEKLKKKIHGQVNKVNVGNIVLVVRELLQENVIRGKGLLARSIIQAQTFSPSFSHVYAALVSIINSKFPNIGELIIRRLIIQFKRAFKNLNKATCVTVSTFLGHLANQRVVHELLILELLLVLMKDPTDDSIEIAVNLLKVCGQMLSQVTPQGTFGKAL
;
A
#
# COMPACT_ATOMS: atom_id res chain seq x y z
N MET A 1 -27.28 24.59 -23.62
CA MET A 1 -26.05 25.36 -23.31
C MET A 1 -26.11 25.77 -21.85
N MET A 2 -25.52 24.98 -20.94
CA MET A 2 -25.33 25.43 -19.56
C MET A 2 -24.02 26.20 -19.50
N MET A 3 -24.11 27.47 -19.12
CA MET A 3 -22.96 28.36 -19.00
C MET A 3 -21.90 27.73 -18.10
N GLU A 4 -20.73 27.47 -18.66
CA GLU A 4 -19.48 27.44 -17.89
C GLU A 4 -19.25 28.85 -17.35
N GLN A 5 -20.01 29.24 -16.32
CA GLN A 5 -19.50 30.25 -15.40
C GLN A 5 -18.18 29.67 -14.90
N GLN A 6 -17.08 30.29 -15.32
CA GLN A 6 -15.75 30.03 -14.78
C GLN A 6 -15.82 30.40 -13.30
N ALA A 7 -16.28 29.45 -12.48
CA ALA A 7 -16.31 29.59 -11.04
C ALA A 7 -14.90 29.95 -10.61
N ASP A 8 -14.78 31.03 -9.83
CA ASP A 8 -13.49 31.51 -9.37
C ASP A 8 -12.78 30.36 -8.65
N LYS A 9 -11.69 29.88 -9.22
CA LYS A 9 -10.94 28.74 -8.69
C LYS A 9 -10.34 29.04 -7.31
N LYS A 10 -10.30 30.32 -6.91
CA LYS A 10 -9.88 30.78 -5.58
C LYS A 10 -10.99 30.70 -4.54
N ASP A 11 -12.25 30.64 -4.95
CA ASP A 11 -13.37 30.52 -4.02
C ASP A 11 -13.29 29.24 -3.18
N GLU A 12 -13.57 29.36 -1.88
CA GLU A 12 -13.46 28.26 -0.93
C GLU A 12 -14.50 27.16 -1.24
N GLN A 13 -15.72 27.55 -1.62
CA GLN A 13 -16.78 26.59 -1.94
C GLN A 13 -16.40 25.77 -3.18
N TYR A 14 -15.87 26.42 -4.22
CA TYR A 14 -15.33 25.74 -5.38
C TYR A 14 -14.21 24.75 -5.01
N GLN A 15 -13.26 25.15 -4.15
CA GLN A 15 -12.17 24.26 -3.73
C GLN A 15 -12.64 23.05 -2.92
N ARG A 16 -13.63 23.23 -2.04
CA ARG A 16 -14.28 22.15 -1.28
C ARG A 16 -15.01 21.18 -2.21
N MET A 17 -15.78 21.69 -3.17
CA MET A 17 -16.47 20.84 -4.16
C MET A 17 -15.47 20.06 -5.04
N SER A 18 -14.39 20.72 -5.49
CA SER A 18 -13.32 20.09 -6.25
C SER A 18 -12.62 18.99 -5.44
N TRP A 19 -12.37 19.23 -4.15
CA TRP A 19 -11.78 18.24 -3.25
C TRP A 19 -12.68 17.01 -3.04
N GLU A 20 -13.98 17.21 -2.80
CA GLU A 20 -14.93 16.09 -2.65
C GLU A 20 -15.09 15.29 -3.95
N LYS A 21 -15.08 15.96 -5.12
CA LYS A 21 -15.04 15.26 -6.42
C LYS A 21 -13.77 14.41 -6.56
N LEU A 22 -12.61 14.97 -6.26
CA LEU A 22 -11.33 14.25 -6.31
C LEU A 22 -11.34 13.02 -5.39
N LYS A 23 -11.82 13.17 -4.16
CA LYS A 23 -11.97 12.09 -3.18
C LYS A 23 -12.86 10.96 -3.71
N LYS A 24 -14.04 11.28 -4.24
CA LYS A 24 -14.97 10.29 -4.80
C LYS A 24 -14.37 9.54 -5.98
N LYS A 25 -13.70 10.25 -6.90
CA LYS A 25 -13.06 9.65 -8.07
C LYS A 25 -11.93 8.70 -7.67
N ILE A 26 -11.00 9.15 -6.81
CA ILE A 26 -9.91 8.30 -6.30
C ILE A 26 -10.49 7.04 -5.65
N HIS A 27 -11.49 7.20 -4.77
CA HIS A 27 -12.09 6.07 -4.07
C HIS A 27 -12.76 5.08 -5.03
N GLY A 28 -13.52 5.58 -6.01
CA GLY A 28 -14.18 4.76 -7.02
C GLY A 28 -13.19 3.97 -7.88
N GLN A 29 -12.07 4.60 -8.29
CA GLN A 29 -11.01 3.94 -9.06
C GLN A 29 -10.34 2.81 -8.25
N VAL A 30 -9.99 3.08 -6.99
CA VAL A 30 -9.34 2.09 -6.14
C VAL A 30 -10.25 0.89 -5.87
N ASN A 31 -11.54 1.10 -5.62
CA ASN A 31 -12.46 0.00 -5.30
C ASN A 31 -12.78 -0.91 -6.50
N LYS A 32 -12.70 -0.40 -7.73
CA LYS A 32 -13.00 -1.19 -8.94
C LYS A 32 -11.79 -1.92 -9.52
N VAL A 33 -10.59 -1.71 -8.97
CA VAL A 33 -9.35 -2.26 -9.54
C VAL A 33 -9.30 -3.78 -9.41
N ASN A 34 -8.92 -4.45 -10.50
CA ASN A 34 -8.66 -5.88 -10.55
C ASN A 34 -7.61 -6.18 -11.62
N VAL A 35 -7.22 -7.46 -11.73
CA VAL A 35 -6.19 -7.92 -12.67
C VAL A 35 -6.53 -7.57 -14.13
N GLY A 36 -7.81 -7.67 -14.52
CA GLY A 36 -8.25 -7.44 -15.89
C GLY A 36 -8.36 -5.97 -16.30
N ASN A 37 -8.46 -5.04 -15.34
CA ASN A 37 -8.72 -3.63 -15.64
C ASN A 37 -7.69 -2.63 -15.09
N ILE A 38 -6.63 -3.09 -14.42
CA ILE A 38 -5.65 -2.22 -13.74
C ILE A 38 -5.06 -1.13 -14.65
N VAL A 39 -4.79 -1.44 -15.93
CA VAL A 39 -4.24 -0.48 -16.89
C VAL A 39 -5.22 0.68 -17.14
N LEU A 40 -6.51 0.38 -17.30
CA LEU A 40 -7.55 1.38 -17.50
C LEU A 40 -7.75 2.21 -16.23
N VAL A 41 -7.84 1.55 -15.07
CA VAL A 41 -7.97 2.22 -13.77
C VAL A 41 -6.83 3.20 -13.52
N VAL A 42 -5.58 2.80 -13.80
CA VAL A 42 -4.42 3.69 -13.64
C VAL A 42 -4.52 4.89 -14.59
N ARG A 43 -4.86 4.69 -15.86
CA ARG A 43 -4.97 5.79 -16.82
C ARG A 43 -6.00 6.83 -16.37
N GLU A 44 -7.16 6.38 -15.91
CA GLU A 44 -8.20 7.26 -15.36
C GLU A 44 -7.76 7.94 -14.07
N LEU A 45 -7.13 7.19 -13.15
CA LEU A 45 -6.64 7.73 -11.89
C LEU A 45 -5.57 8.82 -12.10
N LEU A 46 -4.68 8.65 -13.08
CA LEU A 46 -3.60 9.60 -13.39
C LEU A 46 -4.07 10.85 -14.13
N GLN A 47 -5.32 10.88 -14.62
CA GLN A 47 -5.95 12.12 -15.10
C GLN A 47 -6.41 13.02 -13.94
N GLU A 48 -6.51 12.48 -12.73
CA GLU A 48 -6.84 13.25 -11.54
C GLU A 48 -5.59 13.82 -10.86
N ASN A 49 -5.75 14.88 -10.06
CA ASN A 49 -4.64 15.49 -9.33
C ASN A 49 -4.23 14.64 -8.10
N VAL A 50 -3.58 13.50 -8.35
CA VAL A 50 -3.12 12.55 -7.34
C VAL A 50 -2.02 13.11 -6.44
N ILE A 51 -1.30 14.15 -6.87
CA ILE A 51 -0.30 14.86 -6.05
C ILE A 51 -1.01 15.63 -4.94
N ARG A 52 -2.02 16.45 -5.29
CA ARG A 52 -2.89 17.13 -4.33
C ARG A 52 -3.63 16.12 -3.46
N GLY A 53 -4.12 15.04 -4.07
CA GLY A 53 -4.87 13.96 -3.43
C GLY A 53 -4.02 12.88 -2.76
N LYS A 54 -2.70 13.04 -2.60
CA LYS A 54 -1.80 11.93 -2.18
C LYS A 54 -2.23 11.25 -0.87
N GLY A 55 -2.72 12.05 0.08
CA GLY A 55 -3.22 11.54 1.36
C GLY A 55 -4.53 10.76 1.23
N LEU A 56 -5.41 11.16 0.31
CA LEU A 56 -6.66 10.47 -0.01
C LEU A 56 -6.37 9.15 -0.73
N LEU A 57 -5.48 9.17 -1.72
CA LEU A 57 -5.07 7.99 -2.47
C LEU A 57 -4.43 6.95 -1.56
N ALA A 58 -3.44 7.35 -0.75
CA ALA A 58 -2.79 6.45 0.20
C ALA A 58 -3.80 5.85 1.19
N ARG A 59 -4.74 6.66 1.71
CA ARG A 59 -5.80 6.17 2.59
C ARG A 59 -6.72 5.18 1.89
N SER A 60 -7.18 5.50 0.68
CA SER A 60 -8.11 4.65 -0.08
C SER A 60 -7.49 3.30 -0.41
N ILE A 61 -6.22 3.26 -0.83
CA ILE A 61 -5.52 2.00 -1.14
C ILE A 61 -5.36 1.14 0.11
N ILE A 62 -4.87 1.72 1.22
CA ILE A 62 -4.67 0.97 2.47
C ILE A 62 -6.01 0.43 3.00
N GLN A 63 -7.08 1.23 2.96
CA GLN A 63 -8.40 0.79 3.40
C GLN A 63 -8.98 -0.29 2.50
N ALA A 64 -8.87 -0.15 1.17
CA ALA A 64 -9.37 -1.15 0.23
C ALA A 64 -8.63 -2.48 0.36
N GLN A 65 -7.31 -2.45 0.56
CA GLN A 65 -6.53 -3.65 0.85
C GLN A 65 -6.91 -4.27 2.19
N THR A 66 -7.12 -3.46 3.24
CA THR A 66 -7.56 -3.96 4.54
C THR A 66 -8.93 -4.63 4.48
N PHE A 67 -9.85 -4.06 3.70
CA PHE A 67 -11.20 -4.60 3.53
C PHE A 67 -11.25 -5.81 2.58
N SER A 68 -10.27 -5.95 1.69
CA SER A 68 -10.20 -7.03 0.71
C SER A 68 -8.77 -7.58 0.56
N PRO A 69 -8.24 -8.28 1.58
CA PRO A 69 -6.85 -8.75 1.59
C PRO A 69 -6.52 -9.73 0.45
N SER A 70 -7.49 -10.46 -0.07
CA SER A 70 -7.31 -11.36 -1.22
C SER A 70 -6.81 -10.64 -2.48
N PHE A 71 -7.05 -9.33 -2.60
CA PHE A 71 -6.58 -8.49 -3.71
C PHE A 71 -5.28 -7.72 -3.40
N SER A 72 -4.58 -8.04 -2.31
CA SER A 72 -3.33 -7.35 -1.91
C SER A 72 -2.30 -7.23 -3.04
N HIS A 73 -2.17 -8.28 -3.86
CA HIS A 73 -1.29 -8.30 -5.03
C HIS A 73 -1.71 -7.29 -6.11
N VAL A 74 -3.01 -7.08 -6.33
CA VAL A 74 -3.53 -6.06 -7.26
C VAL A 74 -3.25 -4.66 -6.75
N TYR A 75 -3.50 -4.41 -5.45
CA TYR A 75 -3.19 -3.12 -4.85
C TYR A 75 -1.68 -2.82 -4.86
N ALA A 76 -0.82 -3.84 -4.67
CA ALA A 76 0.62 -3.67 -4.76
C ALA A 76 1.07 -3.33 -6.19
N ALA A 77 0.48 -3.99 -7.20
CA ALA A 77 0.72 -3.64 -8.60
C ALA A 77 0.28 -2.20 -8.92
N LEU A 78 -0.88 -1.78 -8.42
CA LEU A 78 -1.36 -0.40 -8.56
C LEU A 78 -0.37 0.60 -7.94
N VAL A 79 0.07 0.33 -6.72
CA VAL A 79 1.08 1.15 -6.02
C VAL A 79 2.40 1.18 -6.79
N SER A 80 2.84 0.06 -7.36
CA SER A 80 4.08 0.01 -8.16
C SER A 80 4.03 0.93 -9.37
N ILE A 81 2.91 0.91 -10.11
CA ILE A 81 2.72 1.80 -11.26
C ILE A 81 2.71 3.26 -10.82
N ILE A 82 2.00 3.60 -9.73
CA ILE A 82 1.98 4.96 -9.17
C ILE A 82 3.37 5.38 -8.72
N ASN A 83 4.11 4.50 -8.03
CA ASN A 83 5.44 4.75 -7.51
C ASN A 83 6.45 5.05 -8.63
N SER A 84 6.32 4.41 -9.79
CA SER A 84 7.16 4.68 -10.97
C SER A 84 7.02 6.12 -11.50
N LYS A 85 5.91 6.81 -11.20
CA LYS A 85 5.64 8.19 -11.62
C LYS A 85 5.77 9.19 -10.48
N PHE A 86 5.35 8.80 -9.27
CA PHE A 86 5.29 9.65 -8.08
C PHE A 86 5.85 8.91 -6.85
N PRO A 87 7.18 8.79 -6.71
CA PRO A 87 7.81 8.05 -5.61
C PRO A 87 7.37 8.52 -4.22
N ASN A 88 7.15 9.84 -4.05
CA ASN A 88 6.65 10.43 -2.81
C ASN A 88 5.30 9.87 -2.34
N ILE A 89 4.46 9.38 -3.27
CA ILE A 89 3.18 8.72 -2.93
C ILE A 89 3.44 7.30 -2.44
N GLY A 90 4.32 6.54 -3.09
CA GLY A 90 4.75 5.22 -2.65
C GLY A 90 5.36 5.27 -1.25
N GLU A 91 6.29 6.20 -1.03
CA GLU A 91 6.91 6.44 0.29
C GLU A 91 5.86 6.76 1.36
N LEU A 92 4.88 7.61 1.07
CA LEU A 92 3.80 7.94 2.01
C LEU A 92 2.98 6.70 2.39
N ILE A 93 2.68 5.82 1.44
CA ILE A 93 1.95 4.57 1.68
C ILE A 93 2.79 3.65 2.58
N ILE A 94 4.06 3.44 2.25
CA ILE A 94 4.97 2.59 3.03
C ILE A 94 5.10 3.11 4.47
N ARG A 95 5.35 4.42 4.66
CA ARG A 95 5.45 5.02 6.00
C ARG A 95 4.18 4.79 6.83
N ARG A 96 3.00 4.91 6.22
CA ARG A 96 1.73 4.65 6.91
C ARG A 96 1.56 3.18 7.28
N LEU A 97 1.93 2.26 6.39
CA LEU A 97 1.90 0.82 6.67
C LEU A 97 2.85 0.44 7.81
N ILE A 98 4.08 0.96 7.83
CA ILE A 98 5.03 0.72 8.93
C ILE A 98 4.47 1.20 10.27
N ILE A 99 3.88 2.41 10.31
CA ILE A 99 3.26 2.95 11.52
C ILE A 99 2.06 2.08 11.95
N GLN A 100 1.25 1.62 10.99
CA GLN A 100 0.10 0.75 11.27
C GLN A 100 0.56 -0.59 11.84
N PHE A 101 1.60 -1.21 11.27
CA PHE A 101 2.20 -2.45 11.79
C PHE A 101 2.72 -2.26 13.22
N LYS A 102 3.54 -1.23 13.47
CA LYS A 102 4.10 -0.97 14.81
C LYS A 102 3.01 -0.80 15.87
N ARG A 103 1.93 -0.07 15.55
CA ARG A 103 0.80 0.12 16.46
C ARG A 103 0.02 -1.17 16.68
N ALA A 104 -0.26 -1.92 15.61
CA ALA A 104 -0.97 -3.19 15.70
C ALA A 104 -0.18 -4.22 16.52
N PHE A 105 1.13 -4.32 16.30
CA PHE A 105 2.01 -5.24 17.01
C PHE A 105 2.09 -4.89 18.50
N LYS A 106 2.27 -3.60 18.84
CA LYS A 106 2.24 -3.13 20.23
C LYS A 106 0.90 -3.44 20.94
N ASN A 107 -0.20 -3.38 20.19
CA ASN A 107 -1.55 -3.63 20.71
C ASN A 107 -1.99 -5.09 20.59
N LEU A 108 -1.08 -6.01 20.22
CA LEU A 108 -1.38 -7.44 20.01
C LEU A 108 -2.54 -7.70 19.03
N ASN A 109 -2.73 -6.80 18.06
CA ASN A 109 -3.77 -6.95 17.03
C ASN A 109 -3.22 -7.79 15.87
N LYS A 110 -3.27 -9.12 16.04
CA LYS A 110 -2.81 -10.10 15.05
C LYS A 110 -3.40 -9.87 13.66
N ALA A 111 -4.73 -9.69 13.55
CA ALA A 111 -5.41 -9.55 12.27
C ALA A 111 -4.89 -8.36 11.44
N THR A 112 -4.62 -7.23 12.10
CA THR A 112 -4.02 -6.07 11.44
C THR A 112 -2.57 -6.31 11.08
N CYS A 113 -1.78 -6.97 11.95
CA CYS A 113 -0.41 -7.34 11.64
C CYS A 113 -0.31 -8.25 10.41
N VAL A 114 -1.15 -9.28 10.31
CA VAL A 114 -1.22 -10.18 9.15
C VAL A 114 -1.56 -9.40 7.88
N THR A 115 -2.59 -8.56 7.92
CA THR A 115 -3.03 -7.76 6.78
C THR A 115 -1.93 -6.81 6.26
N VAL A 116 -1.29 -6.08 7.18
CA VAL A 116 -0.25 -5.09 6.83
C VAL A 116 1.04 -5.75 6.38
N SER A 117 1.49 -6.81 7.07
CA SER A 117 2.69 -7.56 6.67
C SER A 117 2.52 -8.22 5.30
N THR A 118 1.37 -8.84 5.04
CA THR A 118 1.02 -9.39 3.72
C THR A 118 1.12 -8.32 2.64
N PHE A 119 0.60 -7.12 2.89
CA PHE A 119 0.67 -6.05 1.91
C PHE A 119 2.10 -5.57 1.67
N LEU A 120 2.91 -5.40 2.73
CA LEU A 120 4.33 -5.07 2.62
C LEU A 120 5.09 -6.15 1.84
N GLY A 121 4.79 -7.43 2.05
CA GLY A 121 5.37 -8.54 1.28
C GLY A 121 5.08 -8.43 -0.21
N HIS A 122 3.83 -8.14 -0.59
CA HIS A 122 3.49 -7.90 -2.00
C HIS A 122 4.15 -6.64 -2.58
N LEU A 123 4.29 -5.57 -1.80
CA LEU A 123 5.01 -4.36 -2.22
C LEU A 123 6.50 -4.64 -2.45
N ALA A 124 7.11 -5.52 -1.65
CA ALA A 124 8.49 -5.96 -1.85
C ALA A 124 8.63 -6.81 -3.12
N ASN A 125 7.70 -7.74 -3.38
CA ASN A 125 7.64 -8.49 -4.63
C ASN A 125 7.57 -7.57 -5.87
N GLN A 126 6.88 -6.43 -5.74
CA GLN A 126 6.75 -5.41 -6.78
C GLN A 126 7.91 -4.39 -6.81
N ARG A 127 8.97 -4.60 -6.02
CA ARG A 127 10.14 -3.71 -5.90
C ARG A 127 9.81 -2.27 -5.47
N VAL A 128 8.67 -2.07 -4.81
CA VAL A 128 8.30 -0.78 -4.22
C VAL A 128 8.99 -0.60 -2.87
N VAL A 129 9.17 -1.70 -2.15
CA VAL A 129 9.84 -1.78 -0.85
C VAL A 129 11.15 -2.54 -1.02
N HIS A 130 12.22 -2.01 -0.43
CA HIS A 130 13.50 -2.72 -0.35
C HIS A 130 13.39 -3.91 0.62
N GLU A 131 13.99 -5.05 0.26
CA GLU A 131 13.92 -6.30 1.01
C GLU A 131 14.39 -6.20 2.47
N LEU A 132 15.27 -5.24 2.77
CA LEU A 132 15.73 -4.92 4.12
C LEU A 132 14.56 -4.63 5.07
N LEU A 133 13.50 -3.95 4.61
CA LEU A 133 12.33 -3.70 5.45
C LEU A 133 11.62 -5.01 5.83
N ILE A 134 11.57 -5.98 4.91
CA ILE A 134 10.96 -7.29 5.17
C ILE A 134 11.81 -8.08 6.18
N LEU A 135 13.14 -8.04 6.04
CA LEU A 135 14.06 -8.66 6.99
C LEU A 135 13.93 -8.03 8.38
N GLU A 136 13.85 -6.71 8.48
CA GLU A 136 13.61 -6.00 9.75
C GLU A 136 12.27 -6.41 10.39
N LEU A 137 11.20 -6.55 9.59
CA LEU A 137 9.91 -7.03 10.10
C LEU A 137 10.02 -8.45 10.66
N LEU A 138 10.71 -9.35 9.95
CA LEU A 138 10.93 -10.73 10.42
C LEU A 138 11.76 -10.74 11.71
N LEU A 139 12.82 -9.93 11.80
CA LEU A 139 13.62 -9.81 13.03
C LEU A 139 12.76 -9.33 14.22
N VAL A 140 11.88 -8.36 14.01
CA VAL A 140 10.97 -7.88 15.07
C VAL A 140 10.01 -8.98 15.52
N LEU A 141 9.46 -9.76 14.58
CA LEU A 141 8.55 -10.87 14.89
C LEU A 141 9.25 -12.03 15.59
N MET A 142 10.53 -12.27 15.28
CA MET A 142 11.30 -13.42 15.79
C MET A 142 12.10 -13.10 17.06
N LYS A 143 12.19 -11.83 17.46
CA LYS A 143 13.00 -11.42 18.62
C LYS A 143 12.55 -12.08 19.92
N ASP A 144 11.25 -12.06 20.18
CA ASP A 144 10.60 -12.65 21.37
C ASP A 144 9.38 -13.46 20.88
N PRO A 145 9.61 -14.67 20.34
CA PRO A 145 8.61 -15.36 19.53
C PRO A 145 7.45 -15.89 20.37
N THR A 146 6.24 -15.54 19.96
CA THR A 146 4.95 -16.09 20.38
C THR A 146 4.27 -16.81 19.21
N ASP A 147 3.29 -17.67 19.48
CA ASP A 147 2.50 -18.37 18.44
C ASP A 147 1.98 -17.41 17.37
N ASP A 148 1.44 -16.26 17.78
CA ASP A 148 0.94 -15.23 16.87
C ASP A 148 2.05 -14.59 16.03
N SER A 149 3.19 -14.25 16.64
CA SER A 149 4.30 -13.63 15.92
C SER A 149 4.93 -14.58 14.89
N ILE A 150 5.03 -15.86 15.23
CA ILE A 150 5.51 -16.92 14.33
C ILE A 150 4.52 -17.09 13.18
N GLU A 151 3.22 -17.12 13.45
CA GLU A 151 2.22 -17.23 12.38
C GLU A 151 2.28 -16.04 11.41
N ILE A 152 2.42 -14.82 11.93
CA ILE A 152 2.59 -13.62 11.10
C ILE A 152 3.87 -13.74 10.24
N ALA A 153 4.99 -14.18 10.83
CA ALA A 153 6.25 -14.34 10.12
C ALA A 153 6.16 -15.41 9.01
N VAL A 154 5.54 -16.56 9.30
CA VAL A 154 5.30 -17.63 8.33
C VAL A 154 4.42 -17.14 7.19
N ASN A 155 3.34 -16.41 7.48
CA ASN A 155 2.47 -15.84 6.46
C ASN A 155 3.19 -14.82 5.58
N LEU A 156 4.02 -13.96 6.17
CA LEU A 156 4.86 -13.03 5.42
C LEU A 156 5.83 -13.75 4.49
N LEU A 157 6.52 -14.78 4.99
CA LEU A 157 7.45 -15.60 4.20
C LEU A 157 6.76 -16.36 3.07
N LYS A 158 5.52 -16.84 3.26
CA LYS A 158 4.72 -17.43 2.18
C LYS A 158 4.47 -16.45 1.03
N VAL A 159 4.40 -15.15 1.32
CA VAL A 159 4.12 -14.11 0.30
C VAL A 159 5.39 -13.70 -0.45
N CYS A 160 6.50 -13.45 0.26
CA CYS A 160 7.70 -12.85 -0.34
C CYS A 160 8.96 -13.73 -0.25
N GLY A 161 8.87 -14.96 0.25
CA GLY A 161 10.03 -15.85 0.47
C GLY A 161 10.80 -16.17 -0.80
N GLN A 162 10.11 -16.36 -1.93
CA GLN A 162 10.78 -16.57 -3.22
C GLN A 162 11.55 -15.34 -3.71
N MET A 163 11.03 -14.13 -3.47
CA MET A 163 11.77 -12.91 -3.80
C MET A 163 13.00 -12.77 -2.90
N LEU A 164 12.85 -13.01 -1.59
CA LEU A 164 13.96 -12.92 -0.66
C LEU A 164 15.07 -13.93 -0.97
N SER A 165 14.72 -15.18 -1.35
CA SER A 165 15.71 -16.21 -1.67
C SER A 165 16.52 -15.89 -2.93
N GLN A 166 15.93 -15.16 -3.89
CA GLN A 166 16.62 -14.72 -5.10
C GLN A 166 17.51 -13.50 -4.88
N VAL A 167 17.09 -12.59 -3.99
CA VAL A 167 17.73 -11.26 -3.82
C VAL A 167 18.72 -11.25 -2.67
N THR A 168 18.43 -11.96 -1.60
CA THR A 168 19.27 -12.01 -0.39
C THR A 168 19.28 -13.43 0.19
N PRO A 169 19.86 -14.41 -0.53
CA PRO A 169 19.90 -15.80 -0.09
C PRO A 169 20.60 -15.96 1.27
N GLN A 170 21.58 -15.12 1.59
CA GLN A 170 22.27 -15.17 2.89
C GLN A 170 21.36 -14.75 4.06
N GLY A 171 20.48 -13.77 3.83
CA GLY A 171 19.51 -13.30 4.83
C GLY A 171 18.34 -14.26 5.04
N THR A 172 18.04 -15.13 4.07
CA THR A 172 16.97 -16.14 4.19
C THR A 172 17.46 -17.47 4.72
N PHE A 173 18.65 -17.91 4.32
CA PHE A 173 19.14 -19.27 4.62
C PHE A 173 20.11 -19.34 5.80
N GLY A 174 20.28 -18.25 6.55
CA GLY A 174 21.04 -18.25 7.79
C GLY A 174 22.35 -18.99 7.65
N LYS A 175 23.30 -18.47 6.85
CA LYS A 175 24.68 -18.79 7.19
C LYS A 175 24.96 -18.07 8.50
N ALA A 176 24.86 -18.82 9.60
CA ALA A 176 25.43 -18.42 10.87
C ALA A 176 26.86 -17.92 10.58
N LEU A 177 27.11 -16.66 10.93
CA LEU A 177 28.47 -16.21 11.19
C LEU A 177 28.93 -16.87 12.49
#